data_AF-A0A3D2MIL4-F1
#
_entry.id   AF-A0A3D2MIL4-F1
#
_cell.length_a   1.000
_cell.length_b   1.000
_cell.length_c   1.000
_cell.angle_alpha   90.00
_cell.angle_beta   90.00
_cell.angle_gamma   90.00
#
_symmetry.space_group_name_H-M   'P 1'
#
loop_
_entity.id
_entity.type
_entity.pdbx_description
1 polymer ?
#
loop_
_entity_poly.entity_id
_entity_poly.type
_entity_poly.pdbx_seq_one_letter_code
_entity_poly.pdbx_strand_id
1 'polypeptide(L)'
;MPRDPRKHQKALMKKRSKQKAAGQRKSHQQAFTSLSSQAIIRRARTFPLFECWISGTWQQDEPGLVEILLARRQPDGDICYGVYLVDKYCLG
;
A
#
# COMPACT_ATOMS: atom_id res chain seq x y z
N MET A 1 -33.89 -40.85 13.17
CA MET A 1 -32.66 -41.62 13.49
C MET A 1 -31.73 -40.75 14.30
N PRO A 2 -31.18 -41.21 15.44
CA PRO A 2 -30.21 -40.45 16.22
C PRO A 2 -28.98 -40.17 15.36
N ARG A 3 -28.53 -38.91 15.30
CA ARG A 3 -27.29 -38.57 14.60
C ARG A 3 -26.13 -39.23 15.34
N ASP A 4 -25.39 -40.08 14.64
CA ASP A 4 -24.16 -40.68 15.15
C ASP A 4 -23.20 -39.56 15.65
N PRO A 5 -22.93 -39.49 16.96
CA PRO A 5 -22.17 -38.40 17.57
C PRO A 5 -20.74 -38.34 17.04
N ARG A 6 -20.16 -39.48 16.62
CA ARG A 6 -18.80 -39.54 16.06
C ARG A 6 -18.72 -38.87 14.69
N LYS A 7 -19.75 -39.06 13.84
CA LYS A 7 -19.85 -38.40 12.53
C LYS A 7 -20.00 -36.89 12.69
N HIS A 8 -20.79 -36.45 13.68
CA HIS A 8 -20.96 -35.03 13.97
C HIS A 8 -19.65 -34.38 14.45
N GLN A 9 -18.93 -35.01 15.37
CA GLN A 9 -17.64 -34.53 15.87
C GLN A 9 -16.59 -34.42 14.75
N LYS A 10 -16.49 -35.43 13.88
CA LYS A 10 -15.59 -35.42 12.72
C LYS A 10 -15.91 -34.29 11.74
N ALA A 11 -17.20 -34.02 11.49
CA ALA A 11 -17.64 -32.92 10.63
C ALA A 11 -17.29 -31.55 11.22
N LEU A 12 -17.50 -31.35 12.54
CA LEU A 12 -17.13 -30.13 13.24
C LEU A 12 -15.62 -29.88 13.21
N MET A 13 -14.81 -30.92 13.45
CA MET A 13 -13.35 -30.81 13.35
C MET A 13 -12.89 -30.45 11.93
N LYS A 14 -13.48 -31.06 10.89
CA LYS A 14 -13.19 -30.73 9.49
C LYS A 14 -13.59 -29.29 9.13
N LYS A 15 -14.69 -28.78 9.70
CA LYS A 15 -15.12 -27.38 9.50
C LYS A 15 -14.12 -26.41 10.14
N ARG A 16 -13.68 -26.68 11.37
CA ARG A 16 -12.67 -25.87 12.07
C ARG A 16 -11.33 -25.87 11.35
N SER A 17 -10.85 -27.02 10.87
CA SER A 17 -9.57 -27.09 10.15
C SER A 17 -9.62 -26.32 8.82
N LYS A 18 -10.72 -26.43 8.07
CA LYS A 18 -10.94 -25.62 6.86
C LYS A 18 -10.98 -24.12 7.15
N GLN A 19 -11.66 -23.71 8.22
CA GLN A 19 -11.71 -22.31 8.63
C GLN A 19 -10.33 -21.78 9.03
N LYS A 20 -9.54 -22.55 9.78
CA LYS A 20 -8.16 -22.20 10.14
C LYS A 20 -7.27 -22.06 8.91
N ALA A 21 -7.34 -23.00 7.98
CA ALA A 21 -6.57 -22.94 6.72
C ALA A 21 -6.98 -21.74 5.84
N ALA A 22 -8.28 -21.44 5.75
CA ALA A 22 -8.77 -20.26 5.03
C ALA A 22 -8.32 -18.95 5.69
N GLY A 23 -8.32 -18.88 7.03
CA GLY A 23 -7.79 -17.74 7.79
C GLY A 23 -6.30 -17.52 7.54
N GLN A 24 -5.51 -18.60 7.57
CA GLN A 24 -4.08 -18.55 7.25
C GLN A 24 -3.82 -18.06 5.82
N ARG A 25 -4.54 -18.59 4.82
CA ARG A 25 -4.43 -18.14 3.42
C ARG A 25 -4.77 -16.66 3.25
N LYS A 26 -5.83 -16.18 3.90
CA LYS A 26 -6.22 -14.76 3.87
C LYS A 26 -5.15 -13.87 4.51
N SER A 27 -4.62 -14.26 5.66
CA SER A 27 -3.54 -13.49 6.32
C SER A 27 -2.27 -13.43 5.47
N HIS A 28 -1.91 -14.53 4.81
CA HIS A 28 -0.75 -14.59 3.93
C HIS A 28 -0.94 -13.75 2.66
N GLN A 29 -2.14 -13.78 2.06
CA GLN A 29 -2.50 -12.89 0.94
C GLN A 29 -2.45 -11.40 1.35
N GLN A 30 -2.97 -11.04 2.53
CA GLN A 30 -2.90 -9.67 3.03
C GLN A 30 -1.46 -9.19 3.21
N ALA A 31 -0.60 -10.02 3.82
CA ALA A 31 0.82 -9.72 3.96
C ALA A 31 1.49 -9.48 2.59
N PHE A 32 1.23 -10.35 1.61
CA PHE A 32 1.80 -10.21 0.26
C PHE A 32 1.29 -8.97 -0.48
N THR A 33 0.00 -8.63 -0.34
CA THR A 33 -0.55 -7.40 -0.95
C THR A 33 0.06 -6.13 -0.36
N SER A 34 0.44 -6.15 0.93
CA SER A 34 1.09 -5.01 1.60
C SER A 34 2.53 -4.73 1.11
N LEU A 35 3.17 -5.72 0.48
CA LEU A 35 4.52 -5.62 -0.09
C LEU A 35 4.53 -5.29 -1.58
N SER A 36 3.37 -5.17 -2.23
CA SER A 36 3.32 -4.73 -3.63
C SER A 36 3.81 -3.29 -3.77
N SER A 37 4.53 -2.97 -4.85
CA SER A 37 5.04 -1.61 -5.11
C SER A 37 3.92 -0.55 -5.06
N GLN A 38 2.74 -0.90 -5.56
CA GLN A 38 1.56 -0.03 -5.50
C GLN A 38 1.05 0.20 -4.07
N ALA A 39 1.05 -0.83 -3.22
CA ALA A 39 0.68 -0.68 -1.81
C ALA A 39 1.70 0.16 -1.05
N ILE A 40 3.00 -0.01 -1.34
CA ILE A 40 4.08 0.80 -0.78
C ILE A 40 3.89 2.28 -1.15
N ILE A 41 3.66 2.60 -2.42
CA ILE A 41 3.40 3.97 -2.88
C ILE A 41 2.13 4.55 -2.23
N ARG A 42 1.03 3.78 -2.17
CA ARG A 42 -0.21 4.22 -1.50
C ARG A 42 0.02 4.52 -0.02
N ARG A 43 0.79 3.68 0.67
CA ARG A 43 1.16 3.89 2.08
C ARG A 43 2.02 5.15 2.23
N ALA A 44 3.02 5.34 1.37
CA ALA A 44 3.92 6.51 1.42
C ALA A 44 3.16 7.84 1.39
N ARG A 45 2.03 7.91 0.67
CA ARG A 45 1.16 9.11 0.62
C ARG A 45 0.57 9.52 1.97
N THR A 46 0.50 8.60 2.93
CA THR A 46 -0.06 8.85 4.28
C THR A 46 0.97 9.40 5.26
N PHE A 47 2.26 9.31 4.95
CA PHE A 47 3.33 9.78 5.82
C PHE A 47 3.39 11.31 5.86
N PRO A 48 3.80 11.93 6.98
CA PRO A 48 3.98 13.38 7.06
C PRO A 48 4.90 13.93 5.98
N LEU A 49 4.54 15.07 5.40
CA LEU A 49 5.44 15.84 4.53
C LEU A 49 6.67 16.24 5.33
N PHE A 50 7.84 16.05 4.74
CA PHE A 50 9.12 16.44 5.32
C PHE A 50 9.68 17.65 4.58
N GLU A 51 9.90 17.53 3.27
CA GLU A 51 10.43 18.61 2.43
C GLU A 51 9.72 18.61 1.06
N CYS A 52 9.66 19.77 0.42
CA CYS A 52 9.14 19.94 -0.93
C CYS A 52 10.08 20.87 -1.71
N TRP A 53 10.77 20.32 -2.70
CA TRP A 53 11.68 21.09 -3.54
C TRP A 53 11.13 21.17 -4.95
N ILE A 54 11.22 22.35 -5.54
CA ILE A 54 10.72 22.65 -6.87
C ILE A 54 11.89 23.24 -7.67
N SER A 55 12.01 22.90 -8.95
CA SER A 55 13.03 23.49 -9.83
C SER A 55 13.03 25.01 -9.71
N GLY A 56 14.20 25.64 -9.52
CA GLY A 56 14.29 27.09 -9.26
C GLY A 56 13.68 27.99 -10.36
N THR A 57 13.50 27.46 -11.57
CA THR A 57 12.88 28.16 -12.70
C THR A 57 11.35 28.05 -12.74
N TRP A 58 10.69 27.43 -11.77
CA TRP A 58 9.25 27.15 -11.86
C TRP A 58 8.34 28.38 -12.03
N GLN A 59 8.79 29.54 -11.55
CA GLN A 59 8.07 30.82 -11.67
C GLN A 59 8.31 31.54 -13.01
N GLN A 60 9.32 31.13 -13.77
CA GLN A 60 9.59 31.67 -15.11
C GLN A 60 8.55 31.12 -16.08
N ASP A 61 8.18 31.85 -17.12
CA ASP A 61 7.22 31.34 -18.11
C ASP A 61 7.70 29.99 -18.67
N GLU A 62 8.96 29.94 -19.12
CA GLU A 62 9.65 28.71 -19.53
C GLU A 62 10.61 28.18 -18.45
N PRO A 63 10.78 26.85 -18.31
CA PRO A 63 10.17 25.77 -19.09
C PRO A 63 8.73 25.45 -18.66
N GLY A 64 7.90 25.02 -19.61
CA GLY A 64 6.53 24.52 -19.33
C GLY A 64 6.47 23.23 -18.48
N LEU A 65 7.57 22.48 -18.39
CA LEU A 65 7.71 21.30 -17.52
C LEU A 65 8.57 21.62 -16.30
N VAL A 66 8.11 21.25 -15.11
CA VAL A 66 8.78 21.50 -13.83
C VAL A 66 8.96 20.22 -13.04
N GLU A 67 10.12 20.05 -12.42
CA GLU A 67 10.40 18.96 -11.51
C GLU A 67 10.02 19.36 -10.07
N ILE A 68 9.30 18.46 -9.39
CA ILE A 68 8.96 18.57 -7.97
C ILE A 68 9.44 17.32 -7.26
N LEU A 69 10.25 17.50 -6.22
CA LEU A 69 10.63 16.45 -5.28
C LEU A 69 9.82 16.62 -4.00
N LEU A 70 9.05 15.59 -3.65
CA LEU A 70 8.33 15.52 -2.37
C LEU A 70 8.96 14.45 -1.49
N ALA A 71 9.51 14.87 -0.36
CA ALA A 71 10.01 13.97 0.67
C ALA A 71 8.99 13.83 1.81
N ARG A 72 8.86 12.61 2.34
CA ARG A 72 8.01 12.28 3.48
C ARG A 72 8.78 11.44 4.49
N ARG A 73 8.53 11.68 5.77
CA ARG A 73 9.18 10.97 6.87
C ARG A 73 8.37 9.76 7.29
N GLN A 74 9.00 8.60 7.29
CA GLN A 74 8.42 7.34 7.76
C GLN A 74 8.45 7.25 9.29
N PRO A 75 7.63 6.38 9.92
CA PRO A 75 7.58 6.25 11.38
C PRO A 75 8.89 5.82 12.05
N ASP A 76 9.77 5.12 11.33
CA ASP A 76 11.10 4.70 11.76
C ASP A 76 12.17 5.80 11.61
N GLY A 77 11.80 6.96 11.05
CA GLY A 77 12.69 8.09 10.83
C GLY A 77 13.30 8.15 9.44
N ASP A 78 13.14 7.10 8.62
CA ASP A 78 13.62 7.09 7.24
C ASP A 78 12.85 8.09 6.37
N ILE A 79 13.48 8.52 5.28
CA ILE A 79 12.86 9.43 4.31
C ILE A 79 12.59 8.66 3.03
N CYS A 80 11.34 8.69 2.58
CA CYS A 80 10.97 8.31 1.22
C CYS A 80 10.65 9.57 0.41
N TYR A 81 11.03 9.59 -0.86
CA TYR A 81 10.71 10.70 -1.74
C TYR A 81 10.18 10.23 -3.09
N GLY A 82 9.37 11.07 -3.71
CA GLY A 82 8.92 10.93 -5.09
C GLY A 82 9.36 12.14 -5.90
N VAL A 83 9.75 11.90 -7.15
CA VAL A 83 10.05 12.93 -8.13
C VAL A 83 8.91 12.96 -9.15
N TYR A 84 8.39 14.14 -9.40
CA TYR A 84 7.26 14.39 -10.27
C TYR A 84 7.68 15.38 -11.36
N LEU A 85 7.39 15.05 -12.60
CA LEU A 85 7.45 16.00 -13.70
C LEU A 85 6.04 16.54 -13.92
N VAL A 86 5.87 17.84 -13.76
CA VAL A 86 4.58 18.54 -13.83
C VAL A 86 4.56 19.44 -15.05
N ASP A 87 3.54 19.28 -15.89
CA ASP A 87 3.23 20.24 -16.94
C ASP A 87 2.47 21.43 -16.35
N LYS A 88 3.11 22.60 -16.36
CA LYS A 88 2.56 23.87 -15.88
C LYS A 88 1.42 24.38 -16.76
N TYR A 89 1.48 24.09 -18.05
CA TYR A 89 0.51 24.58 -19.02
C TYR A 89 -0.70 23.65 -19.15
N CYS A 90 -0.67 22.48 -18.50
CA CYS A 90 -1.75 21.49 -18.49
C CYS A 90 -2.18 21.09 -19.93
N LEU A 91 -1.22 20.98 -20.85
CA LEU A 91 -1.45 20.65 -22.25
C LEU A 91 -1.54 19.13 -22.48
N GLY A 92 -1.11 18.32 -21.50
CA GLY A 92 -1.24 16.86 -21.53
C GLY A 92 -0.13 16.17 -22.29
#